data_AF-A0A8H6MZX0-F1
#
_entry.id   AF-A0A8H6MZX0-F1
#
_cell.length_a   1.000
_cell.length_b   1.000
_cell.length_c   1.000
_cell.angle_alpha   90.00
_cell.angle_beta   90.00
_cell.angle_gamma   90.00
#
_symmetry.space_group_name_H-M   'P 1'
#
loop_
_entity.id
_entity.type
_entity.pdbx_description
1 polymer ?
#
loop_
_entity_poly.entity_id
_entity_poly.type
_entity_poly.pdbx_seq_one_letter_code
_entity_poly.pdbx_strand_id
1 'polypeptide(L)'
;MTADDLSEPVLQQVESHLANTPYPFDSARVLTGGTANFVFHAHLVQPLPDGTQEVAIKHGESFVRQGPGFKLSTSCCRVEQLCLRHLEELAPHAESKLSVRTPRLFYFNEETNTQVQEYQPSPLSLKLYAL
;
A
#
# COMPACT_ATOMS: atom_id res chain seq x y z
N MET A 1 -9.28 5.60 21.26
CA MET A 1 -8.57 6.01 20.05
C MET A 1 -9.23 5.34 18.88
N THR A 2 -9.66 6.12 17.91
CA THR A 2 -10.25 5.64 16.65
C THR A 2 -9.14 5.26 15.66
N ALA A 3 -9.52 4.61 14.56
CA ALA A 3 -8.61 4.29 13.46
C ALA A 3 -7.94 5.52 12.85
N ASP A 4 -8.62 6.66 12.87
CA ASP A 4 -8.13 7.91 12.29
C ASP A 4 -7.09 8.56 13.22
N ASP A 5 -7.28 8.45 14.55
CA ASP A 5 -6.32 8.94 15.56
C ASP A 5 -4.93 8.28 15.45
N LEU A 6 -4.86 7.07 14.89
CA LEU A 6 -3.60 6.32 14.73
C LEU A 6 -2.90 6.59 13.40
N SER A 7 -3.55 7.26 12.45
CA SER A 7 -3.01 7.42 11.10
C SER A 7 -1.77 8.33 11.05
N GLU A 8 -1.77 9.42 11.83
CA GLU A 8 -0.62 10.33 11.92
C GLU A 8 0.61 9.70 12.59
N PRO A 9 0.51 9.06 13.77
CA PRO A 9 1.64 8.35 14.37
C PRO A 9 2.22 7.26 13.46
N VAL A 10 1.37 6.48 12.80
CA VAL A 10 1.81 5.43 11.88
C VAL A 10 2.51 6.04 10.66
N LEU A 11 2.01 7.16 10.13
CA LEU A 11 2.65 7.85 9.01
C LEU A 11 4.06 8.33 9.37
N GLN A 12 4.27 8.89 10.57
CA GLN A 12 5.59 9.31 11.04
C GLN A 12 6.58 8.14 11.17
N GLN A 13 6.10 6.97 11.63
CA GLN A 13 6.91 5.75 11.69
C GLN A 13 7.30 5.30 10.28
N VAL A 14 6.33 5.25 9.36
CA VAL A 14 6.56 4.90 7.96
C VAL A 14 7.56 5.84 7.29
N GLU A 15 7.44 7.15 7.52
CA GLU A 15 8.38 8.17 7.04
C GLU A 15 9.80 7.88 7.52
N SER A 16 9.95 7.62 8.83
CA SER A 16 11.24 7.28 9.44
C SER A 16 11.84 5.99 8.84
N HIS A 17 11.01 4.98 8.58
CA HIS A 17 11.44 3.71 8.00
C HIS A 17 11.87 3.82 6.53
N LEU A 18 11.23 4.71 5.76
CA LEU A 18 11.51 4.87 4.33
C LEU A 18 12.59 5.92 4.03
N ALA A 19 12.92 6.80 4.98
CA ALA A 19 13.90 7.87 4.81
C ALA A 19 15.27 7.41 4.27
N ASN A 20 15.73 6.20 4.67
CA ASN A 20 17.02 5.64 4.26
C ASN A 20 16.90 4.58 3.14
N THR A 21 15.76 4.54 2.47
CA THR A 21 15.50 3.64 1.34
C THR A 21 15.50 4.44 0.03
N PRO A 22 15.30 3.80 -1.14
CA PRO A 22 15.01 4.51 -2.38
C PRO A 22 13.63 5.18 -2.44
N TYR A 23 12.79 5.05 -1.40
CA TYR A 23 11.40 5.51 -1.38
C TYR A 23 11.09 6.60 -0.34
N PRO A 24 11.99 7.58 -0.07
CA PRO A 24 11.62 8.70 0.79
C PRO A 24 10.55 9.54 0.09
N PHE A 25 9.63 10.15 0.85
CA PHE A 25 8.52 10.94 0.33
C PHE A 25 8.46 12.31 1.02
N ASP A 26 7.98 13.33 0.31
CA ASP A 26 7.88 14.71 0.81
C ASP A 26 6.48 15.05 1.33
N SER A 27 5.49 14.27 0.90
CA SER A 27 4.10 14.46 1.25
C SER A 27 3.35 13.15 1.14
N ALA A 28 2.39 12.96 2.03
CA ALA A 28 1.51 11.81 2.02
C ALA A 28 0.13 12.17 2.56
N ARG A 29 -0.89 11.47 2.08
CA ARG A 29 -2.25 11.55 2.61
C ARG A 29 -2.82 10.16 2.83
N VAL A 30 -3.67 10.04 3.84
CA VAL A 30 -4.38 8.78 4.13
C VAL A 30 -5.32 8.42 2.98
N LEU A 31 -5.30 7.16 2.58
CA LEU A 31 -6.33 6.55 1.74
C LEU A 31 -7.38 5.86 2.61
N THR A 32 -8.64 6.03 2.23
CA THR A 32 -9.81 5.47 2.92
C THR A 32 -10.34 4.23 2.19
N GLY A 33 -11.26 3.49 2.82
CA GLY A 33 -11.95 2.33 2.21
C GLY A 33 -11.41 0.95 2.58
N GLY A 34 -10.23 0.87 3.20
CA GLY A 34 -9.68 -0.36 3.78
C GLY A 34 -10.08 -0.59 5.24
N THR A 35 -10.06 -1.85 5.68
CA THR A 35 -10.38 -2.24 7.07
C THR A 35 -9.13 -2.54 7.91
N ALA A 36 -8.19 -3.31 7.34
CA ALA A 36 -7.09 -3.92 8.07
C ALA A 36 -5.84 -3.04 8.21
N ASN A 37 -5.38 -2.44 7.10
CA ASN A 37 -4.08 -1.78 7.02
C ASN A 37 -4.21 -0.26 6.94
N PHE A 38 -3.15 0.43 7.33
CA PHE A 38 -2.97 1.85 7.01
C PHE A 38 -2.46 1.94 5.57
N VAL A 39 -3.08 2.81 4.77
CA VAL A 39 -2.68 3.01 3.38
C VAL A 39 -2.58 4.49 3.13
N PHE A 40 -1.49 4.89 2.50
CA PHE A 40 -1.17 6.28 2.21
C PHE A 40 -0.89 6.43 0.71
N HIS A 41 -1.35 7.55 0.15
CA HIS A 41 -0.89 8.03 -1.14
C HIS A 41 0.28 8.98 -0.86
N ALA A 42 1.45 8.68 -1.38
CA ALA A 42 2.67 9.44 -1.12
C ALA A 42 3.32 9.91 -2.41
N HIS A 43 3.90 11.11 -2.36
CA HIS A 43 4.72 11.68 -3.42
C HIS A 43 6.20 11.50 -3.03
N LEU A 44 6.92 10.69 -3.80
CA LEU A 44 8.33 10.43 -3.55
C LEU A 44 9.14 11.73 -3.66
N VAL A 45 10.28 11.81 -2.98
CA VAL A 45 11.21 12.95 -3.12
C VAL A 45 11.88 12.92 -4.49
N GLN A 46 12.17 11.73 -5.00
CA GLN A 46 12.75 11.49 -6.33
C GLN A 46 11.89 10.46 -7.07
N PRO A 47 11.63 10.66 -8.37
CA PRO A 47 10.95 9.64 -9.15
C PRO A 47 11.79 8.37 -9.25
N LEU A 48 11.12 7.23 -9.35
CA LEU A 48 11.73 5.93 -9.64
C LEU A 48 12.33 5.92 -11.06
N PRO A 49 13.19 4.93 -11.41
CA PRO A 49 13.80 4.86 -12.75
C PRO A 49 12.82 4.81 -13.93
N ASP A 50 11.57 4.35 -13.71
CA ASP A 50 10.51 4.34 -14.71
C ASP A 50 9.68 5.64 -14.76
N GLY A 51 10.06 6.65 -13.96
CA GLY A 51 9.38 7.93 -13.84
C GLY A 51 8.26 7.97 -12.81
N THR A 52 7.98 6.87 -12.10
CA THR A 52 6.94 6.84 -11.06
C THR A 52 7.28 7.79 -9.92
N GLN A 53 6.41 8.77 -9.65
CA GLN A 53 6.56 9.75 -8.58
C GLN A 53 5.54 9.54 -7.44
N GLU A 54 4.36 9.04 -7.77
CA GLU A 54 3.27 8.80 -6.83
C GLU A 54 3.14 7.31 -6.54
N VAL A 55 3.07 6.95 -5.25
CA VAL A 55 3.03 5.55 -4.79
C VAL A 55 1.96 5.33 -3.73
N ALA A 56 1.52 4.09 -3.61
CA ALA A 56 0.69 3.64 -2.50
C ALA A 56 1.59 2.99 -1.44
N ILE A 57 1.64 3.55 -0.25
CA ILE A 57 2.35 2.96 0.89
C ILE A 57 1.33 2.22 1.74
N LYS A 58 1.54 0.93 1.96
CA LYS A 58 0.68 0.09 2.78
C LYS A 58 1.45 -0.41 3.99
N HIS A 59 0.94 -0.13 5.18
CA HIS A 59 1.55 -0.49 6.45
C HIS A 59 0.59 -1.37 7.27
N GLY A 60 1.08 -2.52 7.69
CA GLY A 60 0.34 -3.48 8.49
C GLY A 60 0.77 -3.49 9.95
N GLU A 61 -0.22 -3.60 10.83
CA GLU A 61 -0.05 -3.66 12.28
C GLU A 61 -0.51 -5.01 12.82
N SER A 62 -0.19 -5.31 14.08
CA SER A 62 -0.66 -6.53 14.75
C SER A 62 -2.16 -6.49 15.12
N PHE A 63 -2.92 -5.57 14.51
CA PHE A 63 -4.33 -5.32 14.74
C PHE A 63 -4.98 -4.74 13.48
N VAL A 64 -6.31 -4.82 13.41
CA VAL A 64 -7.09 -4.24 12.31
C VAL A 64 -7.22 -2.73 12.54
N ARG A 65 -6.82 -1.91 11.57
CA ARG A 65 -6.93 -0.44 11.61
C ARG A 65 -8.29 0.04 12.11
N GLN A 66 -9.40 -0.45 11.54
CA GLN A 66 -10.77 -0.04 11.91
C GLN A 66 -11.19 -0.44 13.32
N GLY A 67 -10.50 -1.40 13.95
CA GLY A 67 -10.81 -1.86 15.29
C GLY A 67 -9.54 -2.37 15.97
N PRO A 68 -8.72 -1.48 16.56
CA PRO A 68 -7.43 -1.86 17.15
C PRO A 68 -7.50 -2.89 18.29
N GLY A 69 -8.68 -3.10 18.87
CA GLY A 69 -8.94 -4.19 19.81
C GLY A 69 -8.95 -5.58 19.18
N PHE A 70 -9.12 -5.69 17.87
CA PHE A 70 -9.09 -6.94 17.12
C PHE A 70 -7.67 -7.22 16.61
N LYS A 71 -7.06 -8.28 17.13
CA LYS A 71 -5.70 -8.69 16.75
C LYS A 71 -5.70 -9.34 15.38
N LEU A 72 -4.69 -8.98 14.58
CA LEU A 72 -4.44 -9.55 13.27
C LEU A 72 -2.95 -9.90 13.19
N SER A 73 -2.65 -11.07 12.64
CA SER A 73 -1.25 -11.49 12.47
C SER A 73 -0.60 -10.66 11.36
N THR A 74 0.60 -10.14 11.62
CA THR A 74 1.44 -9.48 10.61
C THR A 74 1.93 -10.45 9.53
N SER A 75 1.81 -11.77 9.74
CA SER A 75 2.06 -12.77 8.69
C SER A 75 1.17 -12.56 7.46
N CYS A 76 -0.01 -11.94 7.61
CA CYS A 76 -0.86 -11.54 6.48
C CYS A 76 -0.14 -10.59 5.51
N CYS A 77 0.71 -9.69 6.01
CA CYS A 77 1.50 -8.76 5.19
C CYS A 77 2.55 -9.50 4.34
N ARG A 78 3.23 -10.49 4.94
CA ARG A 78 4.19 -11.35 4.23
C ARG A 78 3.50 -12.23 3.18
N VAL A 79 2.37 -12.84 3.53
CA VAL A 79 1.57 -13.63 2.58
C VAL A 79 1.11 -12.76 1.40
N GLU A 80 0.58 -11.56 1.68
CA GLU A 80 0.18 -10.62 0.62
C GLU A 80 1.36 -10.28 -0.30
N GLN A 81 2.52 -9.95 0.26
CA GLN A 81 3.71 -9.65 -0.51
C GLN A 81 4.13 -10.81 -1.42
N LEU A 82 4.11 -12.04 -0.92
CA LEU A 82 4.46 -13.23 -1.70
C LEU A 82 3.45 -13.44 -2.84
N CYS A 83 2.16 -13.33 -2.55
CA CYS A 83 1.12 -13.40 -3.57
C CYS A 83 1.31 -12.34 -4.65
N LEU A 84 1.55 -11.07 -4.28
CA LEU A 84 1.77 -9.99 -5.23
C LEU A 84 2.96 -10.26 -6.15
N ARG A 85 4.11 -10.71 -5.61
CA ARG A 85 5.27 -11.05 -6.44
C ARG A 85 4.98 -12.16 -7.44
N HIS A 86 4.32 -13.24 -7.02
CA HIS A 86 3.97 -14.33 -7.92
C HIS A 86 2.91 -13.91 -8.95
N LEU A 87 1.94 -13.08 -8.57
CA LEU A 87 0.91 -12.59 -9.47
C LEU A 87 1.46 -11.54 -10.46
N GLU A 88 2.54 -10.83 -10.13
CA GLU A 88 3.22 -9.89 -11.02
C GLU A 88 3.98 -10.60 -12.15
N GLU A 89 4.41 -11.86 -11.93
CA GLU A 89 5.05 -12.70 -12.96
C GLU A 89 4.05 -13.18 -14.04
N LEU A 90 2.75 -13.09 -13.77
CA LEU A 90 1.72 -13.45 -14.73
C LEU A 90 1.56 -12.37 -15.80
N ALA A 91 1.41 -12.80 -17.06
CA ALA A 91 1.15 -11.88 -18.15
C ALA A 91 -0.16 -11.10 -17.91
N PRO A 92 -0.17 -9.77 -18.05
CA PRO A 92 -1.39 -8.98 -18.05
C PRO A 92 -2.40 -9.53 -19.07
N HIS A 93 -3.66 -9.63 -18.68
CA HIS A 93 -4.74 -9.88 -19.62
C HIS A 93 -5.21 -8.55 -20.20
N ALA A 94 -5.03 -8.34 -21.50
CA ALA A 94 -5.44 -7.12 -22.17
C ALA A 94 -6.36 -7.44 -23.35
N GLU A 95 -7.56 -6.85 -23.32
CA GLU A 95 -8.51 -6.79 -24.42
C GLU A 95 -8.75 -5.32 -24.81
N SER A 96 -9.42 -5.09 -25.93
CA SER A 96 -9.60 -3.77 -26.54
C SER A 96 -10.07 -2.62 -25.61
N LYS A 97 -10.73 -2.93 -24.48
CA LYS A 97 -11.26 -1.95 -23.51
C LYS A 97 -10.92 -2.24 -22.06
N LEU A 98 -10.25 -3.35 -21.77
CA LEU A 98 -10.02 -3.83 -20.41
C LEU A 98 -8.60 -4.37 -20.30
N SER A 99 -7.86 -3.91 -19.30
CA SER A 99 -6.61 -4.52 -18.89
C SER A 99 -6.75 -4.97 -17.45
N VAL A 100 -6.42 -6.23 -17.19
CA VAL A 100 -6.34 -6.82 -15.86
C VAL A 100 -4.89 -7.18 -15.61
N ARG A 101 -4.33 -6.63 -14.55
CA ARG A 101 -2.96 -6.90 -14.13
C ARG A 101 -2.81 -6.70 -12.64
N THR A 102 -1.78 -7.34 -12.09
CA THR A 102 -1.35 -7.13 -10.71
C THR A 102 -0.69 -5.75 -10.58
N PRO A 103 -0.99 -4.98 -9.51
CA PRO A 103 -0.21 -3.79 -9.19
C PRO A 103 1.25 -4.14 -8.91
N ARG A 104 2.18 -3.29 -9.33
CA ARG A 104 3.60 -3.52 -9.05
C ARG A 104 3.91 -3.41 -7.56
N LEU A 105 4.74 -4.31 -7.05
CA LEU A 105 5.30 -4.20 -5.71
C LEU A 105 6.75 -3.73 -5.78
N PHE A 106 6.99 -2.45 -5.51
CA PHE A 106 8.33 -1.87 -5.57
C PHE A 106 9.20 -2.30 -4.38
N TYR A 107 8.61 -2.37 -3.18
CA TYR A 107 9.37 -2.61 -1.95
C TYR A 107 8.53 -3.32 -0.88
N PHE A 108 9.20 -4.11 -0.05
CA PHE A 108 8.65 -4.65 1.19
C PHE A 108 9.73 -4.71 2.25
N ASN A 109 9.43 -4.19 3.44
CA ASN A 109 10.22 -4.37 4.64
C ASN A 109 9.51 -5.36 5.57
N GLU A 110 10.15 -6.51 5.82
CA GLU A 110 9.59 -7.57 6.66
C GLU A 110 9.58 -7.23 8.16
N GLU A 111 10.53 -6.41 8.63
CA GLU A 111 10.61 -5.99 10.03
C GLU A 111 9.49 -5.02 10.38
N THR A 112 9.17 -4.11 9.46
CA THR A 112 8.18 -3.04 9.69
C THR A 112 6.84 -3.29 9.01
N ASN A 113 6.67 -4.40 8.29
CA ASN A 113 5.46 -4.72 7.52
C ASN A 113 5.01 -3.60 6.56
N THR A 114 5.97 -2.85 6.02
CA THR A 114 5.72 -1.71 5.13
C THR A 114 5.95 -2.11 3.68
N GLN A 115 4.97 -1.84 2.83
CA GLN A 115 5.00 -2.09 1.38
C GLN A 115 4.94 -0.76 0.63
N VAL A 116 5.71 -0.62 -0.44
CA VAL A 116 5.55 0.45 -1.44
C VAL A 116 5.05 -0.20 -2.72
N GLN A 117 3.86 0.19 -3.15
CA GLN A 117 3.14 -0.37 -4.29
C GLN A 117 2.85 0.71 -5.31
N GLU A 118 2.55 0.28 -6.53
CA GLU A 118 1.98 1.12 -7.56
C GLU A 118 0.70 1.83 -7.10
N TYR A 119 0.63 3.13 -7.34
CA TYR A 119 -0.58 3.90 -7.12
C TYR A 119 -1.46 3.91 -8.36
N GLN A 120 -2.74 3.55 -8.20
CA GLN A 120 -3.75 3.73 -9.23
C GLN A 120 -4.47 5.05 -9.03
N PRO A 121 -4.35 6.03 -9.94
CA PRO A 121 -5.07 7.29 -9.84
C PRO A 121 -6.57 7.07 -10.08
N SER A 122 -7.40 7.73 -9.26
CA SER A 122 -8.87 7.68 -9.32
C SER A 122 -9.43 6.24 -9.35
N PRO A 123 -9.09 5.39 -8.37
CA PRO A 123 -9.50 4.00 -8.39
C PRO A 123 -11.01 3.89 -8.15
N LEU A 124 -11.66 3.00 -8.90
CA LEU A 124 -13.06 2.64 -8.68
C LEU A 124 -13.12 1.22 -8.12
N SER A 125 -13.69 1.07 -6.92
CA SER A 125 -13.96 -0.26 -6.37
C SER A 125 -15.04 -0.93 -7.22
N LEU A 126 -14.69 -2.05 -7.85
CA LEU A 126 -15.66 -2.82 -8.65
C LEU A 126 -16.85 -3.25 -7.81
N LYS A 127 -16.64 -3.54 -6.52
CA LYS A 127 -17.72 -3.80 -5.59
C LYS A 127 -18.67 -2.61 -5.50
N LEU A 128 -18.17 -1.40 -5.28
CA LEU A 128 -19.03 -0.21 -5.18
C LEU A 128 -19.70 0.16 -6.51
N TYR A 129 -19.10 -0.23 -7.64
CA TYR A 129 -19.62 0.08 -8.96
C TYR A 129 -20.68 -0.92 -9.45
N ALA A 130 -20.50 -2.21 -9.17
CA ALA A 130 -21.24 -3.28 -9.86
C ALA A 130 -21.79 -4.40 -8.96
N LEU A 131 -21.56 -4.38 -7.64
CA LEU A 131 -22.01 -5.44 -6.72
C LEU A 131 -22.82 -4.87 -5.54
#